data_AF-A0A1H0P5N5-F1
#
_entry.id   AF-A0A1H0P5N5-F1
#
_cell.length_a   1.000
_cell.length_b   1.000
_cell.length_c   1.000
_cell.angle_alpha   90.00
_cell.angle_beta   90.00
_cell.angle_gamma   90.00
#
_symmetry.space_group_name_H-M   'P 1'
#
loop_
_entity.id
_entity.type
_entity.pdbx_description
1 polymer ?
#
loop_
_entity_poly.entity_id
_entity_poly.type
_entity_poly.pdbx_seq_one_letter_code
_entity_poly.pdbx_strand_id
1 'polypeptide(L)'
;SGANVTINGINASVTFMNSTSLKVTVPSSPTIGVVPLIVTLSNGQSASTTFTYDNGPVLPAPKITSMSLITGPVGSLVYVNGLNFASTSKVYFGGVQATSVYMNSNSLKVTVPSGSGVVNVTVVNADGQTSNAVSFTIN
;
A
#
# COMPACT_ATOMS: atom_id res chain seq x y z
N SER A 1 -33.68 14.65 16.02
CA SER A 1 -32.45 15.17 16.65
C SER A 1 -31.27 14.41 16.07
N GLY A 2 -30.21 15.12 15.65
CA GLY A 2 -29.02 14.47 15.09
C GLY A 2 -27.94 14.39 16.15
N ALA A 3 -27.44 13.19 16.44
CA ALA A 3 -26.19 13.04 17.16
C ALA A 3 -25.03 13.40 16.20
N ASN A 4 -24.06 14.16 16.68
CA ASN A 4 -22.78 14.33 16.01
C ASN A 4 -21.81 13.26 16.52
N VAL A 5 -21.02 12.67 15.63
CA VAL A 5 -19.97 11.71 15.99
C VAL A 5 -18.65 12.21 15.43
N THR A 6 -17.62 12.25 16.27
CA THR A 6 -16.24 12.52 15.85
C THR A 6 -15.34 11.32 16.15
N ILE A 7 -14.46 10.97 15.23
CA ILE A 7 -13.43 9.94 15.41
C ILE A 7 -12.07 10.62 15.21
N ASN A 8 -11.21 10.59 16.23
CA ASN A 8 -9.97 11.37 16.27
C ASN A 8 -10.19 12.88 16.02
N GLY A 9 -11.32 13.42 16.48
CA GLY A 9 -11.72 14.82 16.22
C GLY A 9 -12.22 15.10 14.80
N ILE A 10 -12.26 14.12 13.91
CA ILE A 10 -12.81 14.25 12.54
C ILE A 10 -14.30 13.91 12.56
N ASN A 11 -15.15 14.78 12.02
CA ASN A 11 -16.59 14.50 11.91
C ASN A 11 -16.84 13.27 11.03
N ALA A 12 -17.56 12.30 11.57
CA ALA A 12 -18.04 11.12 10.87
C ALA A 12 -19.44 11.35 10.30
N SER A 13 -19.77 10.71 9.18
CA SER A 13 -21.14 10.69 8.66
C SER A 13 -21.99 9.76 9.50
N VAL A 14 -23.15 10.26 9.95
CA VAL A 14 -24.05 9.54 10.88
C VAL A 14 -25.43 9.40 10.27
N THR A 15 -26.00 8.20 10.35
CA THR A 15 -27.42 7.94 10.11
C THR A 15 -28.05 7.44 11.40
N PHE A 16 -29.06 8.15 11.89
CA PHE A 16 -29.83 7.72 13.06
C PHE A 16 -30.71 6.53 12.69
N MET A 17 -30.60 5.44 13.46
CA MET A 17 -31.42 4.24 13.24
C MET A 17 -32.55 4.17 14.27
N ASN A 18 -32.21 4.27 15.56
CA ASN A 18 -33.15 4.31 16.68
C ASN A 18 -32.48 4.90 17.93
N SER A 19 -33.19 4.99 19.06
CA SER A 19 -32.70 5.60 20.30
C SER A 19 -31.43 4.97 20.88
N THR A 20 -31.10 3.74 20.49
CA THR A 20 -29.94 2.99 20.96
C THR A 20 -28.92 2.69 19.85
N SER A 21 -29.13 3.17 18.63
CA SER A 21 -28.30 2.77 17.49
C SER A 21 -28.09 3.88 16.47
N LEU A 22 -26.82 4.08 16.11
CA LEU A 22 -26.37 4.97 15.05
C LEU A 22 -25.57 4.13 14.04
N LYS A 23 -25.80 4.35 12.74
CA LYS A 23 -24.90 3.89 11.69
C LYS A 23 -23.89 5.00 11.43
N VAL A 24 -22.60 4.70 11.61
CA VAL A 24 -21.51 5.67 11.47
C VAL A 24 -20.57 5.22 10.37
N THR A 25 -20.27 6.09 9.42
CA THR A 25 -19.20 5.88 8.43
C THR A 25 -17.89 6.41 9.00
N VAL A 26 -16.91 5.53 9.16
CA VAL A 26 -15.58 5.88 9.67
C VAL A 26 -14.89 6.84 8.68
N PRO A 27 -14.47 8.04 9.10
CA PRO A 27 -13.75 8.96 8.23
C PRO A 27 -12.30 8.48 8.03
N SER A 28 -11.69 8.83 6.89
CA SER A 28 -10.27 8.56 6.63
C SER A 28 -9.38 9.27 7.65
N SER A 29 -8.39 8.57 8.19
CA SER A 29 -7.42 9.10 9.16
C SER A 29 -6.00 8.71 8.71
N PRO A 30 -5.01 9.62 8.80
CA PRO A 30 -3.60 9.28 8.59
C PRO A 30 -2.98 8.53 9.78
N THR A 31 -3.68 8.49 10.91
CA THR A 31 -3.24 7.85 12.16
C THR A 31 -3.76 6.43 12.26
N ILE A 32 -2.85 5.48 12.43
CA ILE A 32 -3.11 4.09 12.79
C ILE A 32 -3.05 3.96 14.31
N GLY A 33 -3.93 3.13 14.88
CA GLY A 33 -3.98 2.85 16.31
C GLY A 33 -5.24 3.38 16.99
N VAL A 34 -5.19 3.39 18.32
CA VAL A 34 -6.33 3.72 19.18
C VAL A 34 -6.53 5.23 19.21
N VAL A 35 -7.75 5.68 18.91
CA VAL A 35 -8.17 7.09 18.91
C VAL A 35 -9.49 7.29 19.67
N PRO A 36 -9.78 8.52 20.13
CA PRO A 36 -11.08 8.83 20.73
C PRO A 36 -12.22 8.78 19.71
N LEU A 37 -13.36 8.22 20.12
CA LEU A 37 -14.65 8.31 19.44
C LEU A 37 -15.63 9.00 20.39
N ILE A 38 -16.20 10.12 19.96
CA ILE A 38 -17.09 10.96 20.78
C ILE A 38 -18.43 11.05 20.08
N VAL A 39 -19.52 10.85 20.83
CA VAL A 39 -20.90 11.08 20.40
C VAL A 39 -21.45 12.25 21.20
N THR A 40 -21.92 13.29 20.52
CA THR A 40 -22.53 14.48 21.11
C THR A 40 -23.98 14.60 20.67
N LEU A 41 -24.89 14.67 21.63
CA LEU A 41 -26.32 14.87 21.41
C LEU A 41 -26.64 16.35 21.19
N SER A 42 -27.80 16.64 20.59
CA SER A 42 -28.23 18.01 20.30
C SER A 42 -28.46 18.88 21.55
N ASN A 43 -28.57 18.28 22.73
CA ASN A 43 -28.66 18.98 24.02
C ASN A 43 -27.28 19.23 24.67
N GLY A 44 -26.18 18.95 23.95
CA GLY A 44 -24.80 19.15 24.39
C GLY A 44 -24.21 18.03 25.24
N GLN A 45 -25.00 17.03 25.67
CA GLN A 45 -24.46 15.88 26.39
C GLN A 45 -23.59 15.02 25.46
N SER A 46 -22.49 14.50 25.99
CA SER A 46 -21.55 13.70 25.22
C SER A 46 -21.11 12.44 25.96
N ALA A 47 -20.79 11.41 25.19
CA ALA A 47 -20.16 10.18 25.67
C ALA A 47 -18.95 9.86 24.78
N SER A 48 -17.92 9.25 25.36
CA SER A 48 -16.70 8.87 24.62
C SER A 48 -16.34 7.41 24.85
N THR A 49 -15.81 6.79 23.80
CA THR A 49 -15.13 5.50 23.84
C THR A 49 -13.90 5.58 22.93
N THR A 50 -13.23 4.46 22.70
CA THR A 50 -12.11 4.37 21.76
C THR A 50 -12.52 3.67 20.47
N PHE A 51 -11.93 4.08 19.36
CA PHE A 51 -11.97 3.41 18.08
C PHE A 51 -10.54 3.09 17.67
N THR A 52 -10.30 1.95 17.02
CA THR A 52 -8.97 1.61 16.51
C THR A 52 -8.98 1.75 14.99
N TYR A 53 -8.19 2.67 14.46
CA TYR A 53 -7.82 2.64 13.06
C TYR A 53 -6.85 1.49 12.84
N ASP A 54 -7.29 0.44 12.15
CA ASP A 54 -6.39 -0.60 11.68
C ASP A 54 -5.70 -0.18 10.37
N ASN A 55 -4.64 -0.89 10.00
CA ASN A 55 -3.89 -0.64 8.77
C ASN A 55 -4.62 -1.16 7.52
N GLY A 56 -5.91 -1.47 7.62
CA GLY A 56 -6.64 -2.27 6.63
C GLY A 56 -6.07 -3.69 6.50
N PRO A 57 -6.53 -4.45 5.48
CA PRO A 57 -5.95 -5.74 5.15
C PRO A 57 -4.49 -5.55 4.69
N VAL A 58 -3.54 -6.18 5.38
CA VAL A 58 -2.15 -6.22 4.92
C VAL A 58 -2.09 -7.14 3.69
N LEU A 59 -1.86 -6.55 2.51
CA LEU A 59 -1.61 -7.32 1.29
C LEU A 59 -0.28 -8.10 1.43
N PRO A 60 -0.13 -9.26 0.78
CA PRO A 60 1.15 -9.95 0.79
C PRO A 60 2.22 -9.15 0.01
N ALA A 61 3.44 -9.10 0.54
CA ALA A 61 4.57 -8.46 -0.13
C ALA A 61 4.83 -9.07 -1.53
N PRO A 62 5.39 -8.28 -2.47
CA PRO A 62 5.79 -8.81 -3.76
C PRO A 62 6.94 -9.82 -3.58
N LYS A 63 7.05 -10.80 -4.48
CA LYS A 63 8.16 -11.77 -4.46
C LYS A 63 8.64 -12.03 -5.87
N ILE A 64 9.94 -11.93 -6.12
CA ILE A 64 10.55 -12.33 -7.39
C ILE A 64 10.85 -13.83 -7.32
N THR A 65 10.32 -14.59 -8.27
CA THR A 65 10.57 -16.03 -8.41
C THR A 65 11.63 -16.33 -9.46
N SER A 66 11.67 -15.57 -10.55
CA SER A 66 12.68 -15.69 -11.60
C SER A 66 12.78 -14.44 -12.46
N MET A 67 13.88 -14.31 -13.20
CA MET A 67 14.03 -13.34 -14.27
C MET A 67 14.41 -14.05 -15.57
N SER A 68 13.93 -13.55 -16.72
CA SER A 68 14.29 -14.13 -18.03
C SER A 68 15.78 -14.03 -18.35
N LEU A 69 16.45 -13.02 -17.78
CA LEU A 69 17.87 -12.79 -17.88
C LEU A 69 18.39 -12.41 -16.49
N ILE A 70 19.60 -12.87 -16.17
CA ILE A 70 20.35 -12.48 -14.96
C ILE A 70 21.60 -11.66 -15.27
N THR A 71 21.82 -11.36 -16.55
CA THR A 71 22.88 -10.48 -17.04
C THR A 71 22.50 -9.88 -18.38
N GLY A 72 22.96 -8.67 -18.66
CA GLY A 72 22.76 -8.01 -19.94
C GLY A 72 23.18 -6.53 -19.90
N PRO A 73 23.40 -5.92 -21.07
CA PRO A 73 23.74 -4.50 -21.15
C PRO A 73 22.54 -3.62 -20.79
N VAL A 74 22.83 -2.36 -20.47
CA VAL A 74 21.82 -1.28 -20.34
C VAL A 74 20.88 -1.27 -21.55
N GLY A 75 19.58 -1.12 -21.30
CA GLY A 75 18.54 -1.12 -22.34
C GLY A 75 17.99 -2.50 -22.71
N SER A 76 18.56 -3.59 -22.19
CA SER A 76 18.03 -4.94 -22.40
C SER A 76 16.62 -5.10 -21.83
N LEU A 77 15.77 -5.86 -22.52
CA LEU A 77 14.44 -6.22 -22.02
C LEU A 77 14.50 -7.50 -21.19
N VAL A 78 13.98 -7.44 -19.96
CA VAL A 78 13.95 -8.52 -18.98
C VAL A 78 12.53 -8.69 -18.47
N TYR A 79 12.04 -9.93 -18.43
CA TYR A 79 10.82 -10.25 -17.70
C TYR A 79 11.17 -10.62 -16.26
N VAL A 80 10.56 -9.93 -15.30
CA VAL A 80 10.63 -10.25 -13.88
C VAL A 80 9.36 -11.00 -13.52
N ASN A 81 9.48 -12.28 -13.18
CA ASN A 81 8.35 -13.12 -12.80
C ASN A 81 8.28 -13.26 -11.29
N GLY A 82 7.06 -13.40 -10.77
CA GLY A 82 6.86 -13.35 -9.33
C GLY A 82 5.43 -13.56 -8.85
N LEU A 83 5.18 -13.01 -7.68
CA LEU A 83 3.90 -13.03 -6.98
C LEU A 83 3.57 -11.62 -6.48
N ASN A 84 2.27 -11.32 -6.39
CA ASN A 84 1.71 -10.14 -5.73
C ASN A 84 2.23 -8.80 -6.28
N PHE A 85 2.54 -8.72 -7.58
CA PHE A 85 2.84 -7.43 -8.19
C PHE A 85 1.55 -6.62 -8.32
N ALA A 86 1.62 -5.34 -7.95
CA ALA A 86 0.58 -4.36 -8.17
C ALA A 86 0.76 -3.67 -9.53
N SER A 87 -0.32 -3.12 -10.07
CA SER A 87 -0.27 -2.39 -11.36
C SER A 87 0.69 -1.20 -11.36
N THR A 88 0.97 -0.63 -10.17
CA THR A 88 1.87 0.51 -9.96
C THR A 88 3.19 0.11 -9.31
N SER A 89 3.56 -1.17 -9.32
CA SER A 89 4.85 -1.64 -8.80
C SER A 89 6.02 -1.00 -9.56
N LYS A 90 7.10 -0.72 -8.83
CA LYS A 90 8.34 -0.18 -9.36
C LYS A 90 9.46 -1.20 -9.24
N VAL A 91 10.29 -1.33 -10.27
CA VAL A 91 11.46 -2.22 -10.26
C VAL A 91 12.73 -1.39 -10.13
N TYR A 92 13.66 -1.84 -9.29
CA TYR A 92 14.93 -1.17 -9.03
C TYR A 92 16.10 -2.11 -9.29
N PHE A 93 17.18 -1.58 -9.88
CA PHE A 93 18.46 -2.26 -10.08
C PHE A 93 19.52 -1.48 -9.31
N GLY A 94 19.98 -2.02 -8.18
CA GLY A 94 20.98 -1.35 -7.35
C GLY A 94 20.55 0.03 -6.84
N GLY A 95 19.24 0.25 -6.68
CA GLY A 95 18.65 1.53 -6.28
C GLY A 95 18.23 2.44 -7.45
N VAL A 96 18.62 2.13 -8.70
CA VAL A 96 18.18 2.86 -9.89
C VAL A 96 16.81 2.34 -10.33
N GLN A 97 15.81 3.21 -10.37
CA GLN A 97 14.47 2.83 -10.84
C GLN A 97 14.51 2.52 -12.35
N ALA A 98 14.07 1.31 -12.72
CA ALA A 98 13.96 0.87 -14.10
C ALA A 98 12.62 1.31 -14.71
N THR A 99 12.60 1.43 -16.04
CA THR A 99 11.33 1.55 -16.78
C THR A 99 10.68 0.17 -16.85
N SER A 100 9.46 0.04 -16.36
CA SER A 100 8.73 -1.23 -16.34
C SER A 100 7.28 -1.07 -16.77
N VAL A 101 6.76 -2.10 -17.44
CA VAL A 101 5.36 -2.25 -17.81
C VAL A 101 4.79 -3.42 -17.01
N TYR A 102 3.70 -3.16 -16.29
CA TYR A 102 2.94 -4.21 -15.61
C TYR A 102 2.21 -5.07 -16.63
N MET A 103 2.46 -6.38 -16.61
CA MET A 103 1.77 -7.33 -17.48
C MET A 103 0.60 -7.98 -16.72
N ASN A 104 0.88 -8.49 -15.52
CA ASN A 104 -0.09 -9.06 -14.58
C ASN A 104 0.57 -9.20 -13.19
N SER A 105 -0.17 -9.74 -12.22
CA SER A 105 0.27 -9.88 -10.82
C SER A 105 1.49 -10.79 -10.64
N ASN A 106 1.91 -11.48 -11.70
CA ASN A 106 3.00 -12.45 -11.70
C ASN A 106 4.11 -12.08 -12.68
N SER A 107 4.01 -10.99 -13.44
CA SER A 107 5.02 -10.63 -14.44
C SER A 107 5.09 -9.12 -14.71
N LEU A 108 6.33 -8.62 -14.75
CA LEU A 108 6.67 -7.26 -15.16
C LEU A 108 7.63 -7.35 -16.35
N LYS A 109 7.41 -6.53 -17.38
CA LYS A 109 8.38 -6.32 -18.47
C LYS A 109 9.24 -5.10 -18.12
N VAL A 110 10.55 -5.28 -18.01
CA VAL A 110 11.46 -4.27 -17.46
C VAL A 110 12.60 -3.99 -18.44
N THR A 111 13.00 -2.73 -18.56
CA THR A 111 14.19 -2.33 -19.32
C THR A 111 15.33 -2.08 -18.36
N VAL A 112 16.48 -2.75 -18.55
CA VAL A 112 17.66 -2.59 -17.68
C VAL A 112 18.09 -1.11 -17.68
N PRO A 113 18.12 -0.45 -16.52
CA PRO A 113 18.48 0.97 -16.43
C PRO A 113 20.01 1.15 -16.50
N SER A 114 20.46 2.41 -16.44
CA SER A 114 21.89 2.73 -16.34
C SER A 114 22.51 2.13 -15.08
N GLY A 115 23.70 1.53 -15.23
CA GLY A 115 24.46 0.93 -14.14
C GLY A 115 25.58 0.06 -14.69
N SER A 116 26.29 -0.62 -13.79
CA SER A 116 27.39 -1.53 -14.15
C SER A 116 27.64 -2.53 -13.03
N GLY A 117 28.13 -3.71 -13.38
CA GLY A 117 28.51 -4.74 -12.42
C GLY A 117 27.31 -5.47 -11.81
N VAL A 118 27.56 -6.18 -10.71
CA VAL A 118 26.53 -6.96 -10.01
C VAL A 118 25.68 -6.03 -9.15
N VAL A 119 24.37 -6.03 -9.38
CA VAL A 119 23.38 -5.25 -8.64
C VAL A 119 22.25 -6.14 -8.13
N ASN A 120 21.56 -5.69 -7.09
CA ASN A 120 20.35 -6.34 -6.60
C ASN A 120 19.12 -5.76 -7.31
N VAL A 121 18.27 -6.65 -7.82
CA VAL A 121 16.97 -6.31 -8.40
C VAL A 121 15.88 -6.53 -7.35
N THR A 122 15.05 -5.52 -7.13
CA THR A 122 13.89 -5.56 -6.22
C THR A 122 12.66 -4.96 -6.88
N VAL A 123 11.48 -5.39 -6.40
CA VAL A 123 10.18 -4.81 -6.75
C VAL A 123 9.57 -4.17 -5.50
N VAL A 124 9.06 -2.95 -5.64
CA VAL A 124 8.37 -2.22 -4.57
C VAL A 124 6.93 -1.93 -5.01
N ASN A 125 5.96 -2.36 -4.20
CA ASN A 125 4.54 -2.08 -4.42
C ASN A 125 4.15 -0.69 -3.90
N ALA A 126 2.96 -0.19 -4.26
CA ALA A 126 2.49 1.14 -3.85
C ALA A 126 2.24 1.29 -2.34
N ASP A 127 2.06 0.18 -1.64
CA ASP A 127 1.97 0.11 -0.18
C ASP A 127 3.34 0.16 0.51
N GLY A 128 4.43 0.27 -0.25
CA GLY A 128 5.80 0.35 0.25
C GLY A 128 6.44 -1.02 0.52
N GLN A 129 5.73 -2.13 0.35
CA GLN A 129 6.31 -3.46 0.55
C GLN A 129 7.31 -3.80 -0.56
N THR A 130 8.44 -4.39 -0.17
CA THR A 130 9.55 -4.70 -1.06
C THR A 130 9.76 -6.21 -1.18
N SER A 131 10.14 -6.68 -2.36
CA SER A 131 10.44 -8.09 -2.62
C SER A 131 11.76 -8.56 -2.04
N ASN A 132 12.03 -9.87 -2.14
CA ASN A 132 13.40 -10.37 -2.08
C ASN A 132 14.27 -9.74 -3.17
N ALA A 133 15.58 -9.70 -2.93
CA ALA A 133 16.57 -9.28 -3.90
C ALA A 133 16.99 -10.46 -4.80
N VAL A 134 17.19 -10.20 -6.09
CA VAL A 134 17.79 -11.13 -7.05
C VAL A 134 18.97 -10.46 -7.73
N SER A 135 20.13 -11.12 -7.78
CA SER A 135 21.32 -10.55 -8.42
C SER A 135 21.17 -10.48 -9.94
N PHE A 136 21.65 -9.38 -10.52
CA PHE A 136 21.74 -9.17 -11.96
C PHE A 136 23.08 -8.51 -12.28
N THR A 137 23.76 -8.94 -13.34
CA THR A 137 25.01 -8.31 -13.80
C THR A 137 24.76 -7.41 -15.00
N ILE A 138 24.96 -6.11 -14.84
CA ILE A 138 24.91 -5.13 -15.92
C ILE A 138 26.29 -5.05 -16.58
N ASN A 139 26.36 -5.39 -17.87
CA ASN A 139 27.61 -5.48 -18.65
C ASN A 139 27.83 -4.25 -19.54
#